data_AF-A0A5K8A7D2-F1
#
_entry.id   AF-A0A5K8A7D2-F1
#
_cell.length_a   1.000
_cell.length_b   1.000
_cell.length_c   1.000
_cell.angle_alpha   90.00
_cell.angle_beta   90.00
_cell.angle_gamma   90.00
#
_symmetry.space_group_name_H-M   'P 1'
#
loop_
_entity.id
_entity.type
_entity.pdbx_description
1 polymer ?
#
loop_
_entity_poly.entity_id
_entity_poly.type
_entity_poly.pdbx_seq_one_letter_code
_entity_poly.pdbx_strand_id
1 'polypeptide(L)'
;MKKVKIAFWIVVFGFVGLIIYQNRGFFMSESHLVLNLGFFFYETPFLANAIFFVAFFLLGILLTYFLSLFKHFKDAKIIKALKAKEASLVETVATLEQQLRSQTAAAEPAPDTVTAAPVTDDDIVVAAEVK
;
A
#
# COMPACT_ATOMS: atom_id res chain seq x y z
N MET A 1 -5.58 1.64 -13.82
CA MET A 1 -4.83 2.65 -13.03
C MET A 1 -3.36 2.81 -13.44
N LYS A 2 -2.57 1.73 -13.63
CA LYS A 2 -1.13 1.84 -13.98
C LYS A 2 -0.87 2.52 -15.35
N LYS A 3 -1.68 2.21 -16.36
CA LYS A 3 -1.60 2.82 -17.70
C LYS A 3 -1.98 4.32 -17.71
N VAL A 4 -2.95 4.72 -16.89
CA VAL A 4 -3.33 6.13 -16.78
C VAL A 4 -2.22 6.92 -16.07
N LYS A 5 -1.60 6.35 -15.04
CA LYS A 5 -0.44 6.94 -14.36
C LYS A 5 0.75 7.11 -15.30
N ILE A 6 1.03 6.12 -16.18
CA ILE A 6 2.14 6.24 -17.14
C ILE A 6 1.83 7.27 -18.23
N ALA A 7 0.60 7.31 -18.75
CA ALA A 7 0.19 8.31 -19.73
C ALA A 7 0.29 9.74 -19.16
N PHE A 8 -0.14 9.93 -17.91
CA PHE A 8 0.03 11.20 -17.20
C PHE A 8 1.50 11.59 -17.06
N TRP A 9 2.37 10.67 -16.64
CA TRP A 9 3.81 10.93 -16.53
C TRP A 9 4.47 11.28 -17.88
N ILE A 10 4.03 10.63 -18.97
CA ILE A 10 4.49 10.96 -20.33
C ILE A 10 4.09 12.38 -20.71
N VAL A 11 2.85 12.79 -20.43
CA VAL A 11 2.39 14.16 -20.72
C VAL A 11 3.18 15.18 -19.91
N VAL A 12 3.38 14.93 -18.62
CA VAL A 12 4.18 15.81 -17.75
C VAL A 12 5.60 15.95 -18.26
N PHE A 13 6.30 14.84 -18.52
CA PHE A 13 7.67 14.88 -19.04
C PHE A 13 7.75 15.52 -20.42
N GLY A 14 6.79 15.24 -21.30
CA GLY A 14 6.70 15.88 -22.61
C GLY A 14 6.56 17.39 -22.48
N PHE A 15 5.72 17.87 -21.57
CA PHE A 15 5.53 19.30 -21.32
C PHE A 15 6.78 19.96 -20.72
N VAL A 16 7.43 19.30 -19.76
CA VAL A 16 8.71 19.78 -19.20
C VAL A 16 9.78 19.88 -20.29
N GLY A 17 9.92 18.84 -21.12
CA GLY A 17 10.87 18.84 -22.24
C GLY A 17 10.57 19.93 -23.26
N LEU A 18 9.29 20.18 -23.54
CA LEU A 18 8.85 21.25 -24.44
C LEU A 18 9.21 22.64 -23.88
N ILE A 19 8.97 22.89 -22.59
CA ILE A 19 9.37 24.15 -21.92
C ILE A 19 10.88 24.35 -22.03
N ILE A 20 11.67 23.30 -21.76
CA ILE A 20 13.14 23.37 -21.87
C ILE A 20 13.57 23.66 -23.30
N TYR A 21 12.96 23.00 -24.28
CA TYR A 21 13.28 23.20 -25.69
C TYR A 21 12.95 24.62 -26.17
N GLN A 22 11.79 25.15 -25.78
CA GLN A 22 11.37 26.51 -26.16
C GLN A 22 12.19 27.58 -25.44
N ASN A 23 12.60 27.34 -24.19
CA ASN A 23 13.31 28.32 -23.36
C ASN A 23 14.80 28.00 -23.21
N ARG A 24 15.43 27.38 -24.22
CA ARG A 24 16.87 27.03 -24.18
C ARG A 24 17.76 28.21 -23.81
N GLY A 25 17.46 29.40 -24.33
CA GLY A 25 18.20 30.62 -24.00
C GLY A 25 18.16 30.96 -22.50
N PHE A 26 17.05 30.71 -21.83
CA PHE A 26 16.92 30.89 -20.39
C PHE A 26 17.71 29.82 -19.60
N PHE A 27 17.64 28.55 -20.04
CA PHE A 27 18.34 27.44 -19.39
C PHE A 27 19.88 27.48 -19.56
N MET A 28 20.37 28.01 -20.67
CA MET A 28 21.80 28.23 -20.93
C MET A 28 22.31 29.58 -20.41
N SER A 29 21.41 30.49 -20.01
CA SER A 29 21.82 31.74 -19.38
C SER A 29 22.53 31.43 -18.07
N GLU A 30 23.69 32.06 -17.91
CA GLU A 30 24.42 32.05 -16.65
C GLU A 30 23.72 32.97 -15.66
N SER A 31 23.41 32.44 -14.49
CA SER A 31 22.88 33.23 -13.39
C SER A 31 23.60 32.86 -12.11
N HIS A 32 23.63 33.78 -11.17
CA HIS A 32 24.14 33.55 -9.82
C HIS A 32 22.94 33.62 -8.86
N LEU A 33 22.84 32.66 -7.94
CA LEU A 33 21.86 32.72 -6.87
C LEU A 33 22.52 33.45 -5.69
N VAL A 34 21.85 34.50 -5.23
CA VAL A 34 22.22 35.22 -4.02
C VAL A 34 21.34 34.72 -2.89
N LEU A 35 21.97 34.10 -1.89
CA LEU A 35 21.32 33.72 -0.66
C LEU A 35 21.62 34.77 0.40
N ASN A 36 20.65 35.64 0.67
CA ASN A 36 20.73 36.63 1.73
C ASN A 36 19.79 36.26 2.87
N LEU A 37 20.37 35.72 3.95
CA LEU A 37 19.67 35.34 5.17
C LEU A 37 19.81 36.39 6.28
N GLY A 38 20.13 37.65 5.95
CA GLY A 38 20.28 38.76 6.92
C GLY A 38 21.54 38.67 7.79
N PHE A 39 21.93 37.47 8.23
CA PHE A 39 23.18 37.16 8.96
C PHE A 39 24.18 36.38 8.11
N PHE A 40 23.76 35.87 6.95
CA PHE A 40 24.59 35.06 6.06
C PHE A 40 24.36 35.51 4.61
N PHE A 41 25.46 35.81 3.93
CA PHE A 41 25.47 36.19 2.53
C PHE A 41 26.32 35.19 1.76
N TYR A 42 25.70 34.51 0.81
CA TYR A 42 26.41 33.55 -0.03
C TYR A 42 25.97 33.72 -1.48
N GLU A 43 26.96 33.95 -2.34
CA GLU A 43 26.76 34.00 -3.79
C GLU A 43 27.32 32.72 -4.40
N THR A 44 26.50 32.08 -5.22
CA THR A 44 26.94 30.94 -6.02
C THR A 44 27.65 31.42 -7.29
N PRO A 45 28.65 30.66 -7.79
CA PRO A 45 29.32 31.01 -9.04
C PRO A 45 28.35 31.02 -10.21
N PHE A 46 28.70 31.76 -11.27
CA PHE A 46 27.94 31.80 -12.52
C PHE A 46 27.81 30.39 -13.09
N LEU A 47 26.59 29.87 -13.03
CA LEU A 47 26.25 28.54 -13.52
C LEU A 47 25.05 28.67 -14.44
N ALA A 48 24.99 27.80 -15.44
CA ALA A 48 23.81 27.71 -16.30
C ALA A 48 22.58 27.38 -15.45
N ASN A 49 21.47 28.08 -15.69
CA ASN A 49 20.20 27.87 -14.98
C ASN A 49 19.73 26.41 -15.01
N ALA A 50 20.04 25.67 -16.08
CA ALA A 50 19.80 24.24 -16.18
C ALA A 50 20.37 23.44 -14.98
N ILE A 51 21.56 23.81 -14.49
CA ILE A 51 22.22 23.09 -13.40
C ILE A 51 21.49 23.33 -12.08
N PHE A 52 21.04 24.56 -11.83
CA PHE A 52 20.22 24.86 -10.65
C PHE A 52 18.89 24.10 -10.69
N PHE A 53 18.21 24.07 -11.84
CA PHE A 53 16.97 23.30 -12.00
C PHE A 53 17.18 21.80 -11.73
N VAL A 54 18.27 21.21 -12.22
CA VAL A 54 18.61 19.82 -11.94
C VAL A 54 18.88 19.62 -10.44
N ALA A 55 19.64 20.50 -9.81
CA ALA A 55 19.90 20.43 -8.36
C ALA A 55 18.60 20.51 -7.54
N PHE A 56 17.70 21.44 -7.86
CA PHE A 56 16.39 21.55 -7.21
C PHE A 56 15.50 20.33 -7.48
N PHE A 57 15.56 19.76 -8.68
CA PHE A 57 14.85 18.52 -8.99
C PHE A 57 15.35 17.34 -8.16
N LEU A 58 16.68 17.18 -8.02
CA LEU A 58 17.27 16.17 -7.15
C LEU A 58 16.87 16.38 -5.69
N LEU A 59 16.87 17.62 -5.21
CA LEU A 59 16.36 17.98 -3.88
C LEU A 59 14.89 17.59 -3.73
N GLY A 60 14.05 17.89 -4.73
CA GLY A 60 12.64 17.48 -4.74
C GLY A 60 12.45 15.95 -4.67
N ILE A 61 13.27 15.18 -5.41
CA ILE A 61 13.29 13.71 -5.32
C ILE A 61 13.70 13.29 -3.91
N LEU A 62 14.74 13.91 -3.36
CA LEU A 62 15.24 13.60 -2.03
C LEU A 62 14.16 13.86 -0.96
N LEU A 63 13.49 15.00 -1.01
CA LEU A 63 12.34 15.31 -0.13
C LEU A 63 11.22 14.30 -0.29
N THR A 64 10.88 13.92 -1.53
CA THR A 64 9.86 12.92 -1.81
C THR A 64 10.25 11.56 -1.22
N TYR A 65 11.52 11.18 -1.32
CA TYR A 65 12.06 9.97 -0.72
C TYR A 65 11.95 10.00 0.81
N PHE A 66 12.34 11.10 1.45
CA PHE A 66 12.16 11.28 2.90
C PHE A 66 10.68 11.16 3.30
N LEU A 67 9.77 11.85 2.61
CA LEU A 67 8.33 11.76 2.88
C LEU A 67 7.76 10.35 2.67
N SER A 68 8.22 9.63 1.63
CA SER A 68 7.85 8.24 1.41
C SER A 68 8.36 7.35 2.54
N LEU A 69 9.57 7.58 3.04
CA LEU A 69 10.13 6.85 4.17
C LEU A 69 9.31 7.08 5.44
N PHE A 70 8.92 8.33 5.73
CA PHE A 70 7.98 8.65 6.81
C PHE A 70 6.62 7.96 6.64
N LYS A 71 6.13 7.85 5.40
CA LYS A 71 4.92 7.10 5.07
C LYS A 71 5.09 5.61 5.36
N HIS A 72 6.21 5.00 5.01
CA HIS A 72 6.50 3.60 5.34
C HIS A 72 6.53 3.33 6.84
N PHE A 73 7.04 4.26 7.66
CA PHE A 73 6.99 4.12 9.13
C PHE A 73 5.56 4.18 9.67
N LYS A 74 4.71 5.06 9.13
CA LYS A 74 3.28 5.11 9.46
C LYS A 74 2.56 3.84 9.01
N ASP A 75 2.81 3.39 7.79
CA ASP A 75 2.21 2.18 7.23
C ASP A 75 2.63 0.94 8.04
N ALA A 76 3.88 0.86 8.52
CA ALA A 76 4.34 -0.22 9.41
C ALA A 76 3.62 -0.23 10.77
N LYS A 77 3.32 0.94 11.35
CA LYS A 77 2.51 1.05 12.57
C LYS A 77 1.06 0.61 12.33
N ILE A 78 0.49 1.01 11.19
CA ILE A 78 -0.86 0.60 10.78
C ILE A 78 -0.91 -0.92 10.58
N ILE A 79 0.07 -1.52 9.90
CA ILE A 79 0.15 -2.98 9.70
C ILE A 79 0.24 -3.71 11.05
N LYS A 80 1.05 -3.22 12.00
CA LYS A 80 1.10 -3.81 13.35
C LYS A 80 -0.25 -3.71 14.08
N ALA A 81 -0.95 -2.58 13.96
CA ALA A 81 -2.26 -2.39 14.57
C ALA A 81 -3.33 -3.30 13.95
N LEU A 82 -3.31 -3.51 12.63
CA LEU A 82 -4.22 -4.43 11.96
C LEU A 82 -3.93 -5.89 12.32
N LYS A 83 -2.65 -6.31 12.35
CA LYS A 83 -2.28 -7.67 12.79
C LYS A 83 -2.67 -7.94 14.25
N ALA A 84 -2.55 -6.95 15.13
CA ALA A 84 -2.99 -7.09 16.52
C ALA A 84 -4.51 -7.28 16.62
N LYS A 85 -5.28 -6.58 15.78
CA LYS A 85 -6.74 -6.77 15.70
C LYS A 85 -7.12 -8.13 15.13
N GLU A 86 -6.43 -8.60 14.11
CA GLU A 86 -6.63 -9.94 13.53
C GLU A 86 -6.35 -11.05 14.57
N ALA A 87 -5.25 -10.93 15.32
CA ALA A 87 -4.95 -11.87 16.40
C ALA A 87 -6.05 -11.87 17.49
N SER A 88 -6.55 -10.70 17.89
CA SER A 88 -7.64 -10.60 18.86
C SER A 88 -8.96 -11.20 18.33
N LEU A 89 -9.23 -11.05 17.02
CA LEU A 89 -10.40 -11.64 16.38
C LEU A 89 -10.31 -13.16 16.35
N VAL A 90 -9.16 -13.73 16.00
CA VAL A 90 -8.93 -15.18 16.03
C VAL A 90 -9.07 -15.73 17.44
N GLU A 91 -8.57 -15.02 18.46
CA GLU A 91 -8.72 -15.41 19.87
C GLU A 91 -10.19 -15.38 20.33
N THR A 92 -10.96 -14.36 19.90
CA THR A 92 -12.41 -14.31 20.19
C THR A 92 -13.20 -15.42 19.50
N VAL A 93 -12.83 -15.80 18.27
CA VAL A 93 -13.47 -16.92 17.56
C VAL A 93 -13.13 -18.24 18.24
N ALA A 94 -11.87 -18.46 18.62
CA ALA A 94 -11.46 -19.68 19.31
C ALA A 94 -12.13 -19.84 20.69
N THR A 95 -12.27 -18.74 21.44
CA THR A 95 -12.96 -18.76 22.73
C THR A 95 -14.47 -18.96 22.58
N LEU A 96 -15.10 -18.37 21.56
CA LEU A 96 -16.51 -18.61 21.25
C LEU A 96 -16.78 -20.04 20.77
N GLU A 97 -15.90 -20.63 19.94
CA GLU A 97 -15.99 -22.04 19.56
C GLU A 97 -15.80 -22.97 20.78
N GLN A 98 -14.91 -22.62 21.69
CA GLN A 98 -14.70 -23.36 22.93
C GLN A 98 -15.91 -23.26 23.88
N GLN A 99 -16.56 -22.09 23.93
CA GLN A 99 -17.80 -21.89 24.69
C GLN A 99 -19.01 -22.61 24.07
N LEU A 100 -19.09 -22.66 22.74
CA LEU A 100 -20.10 -23.48 22.05
C LEU A 100 -19.87 -24.96 22.31
N ARG A 101 -18.62 -25.44 22.21
CA ARG A 101 -18.29 -26.84 22.52
C ARG A 101 -18.58 -27.18 23.99
N SER A 102 -18.33 -26.28 24.93
CA SER A 102 -18.63 -26.53 26.34
C SER A 102 -20.13 -26.44 26.65
N GLN A 103 -20.92 -25.62 25.94
CA GLN A 103 -22.38 -25.64 26.02
C GLN A 103 -23.00 -26.89 25.38
N THR A 104 -22.50 -27.32 24.22
CA THR A 104 -22.93 -28.57 23.58
C THR A 104 -22.56 -29.79 24.44
N ALA A 105 -21.41 -29.77 25.13
CA ALA A 105 -21.02 -30.81 26.08
C ALA A 105 -21.79 -30.76 27.42
N ALA A 106 -22.32 -29.60 27.81
CA ALA A 106 -23.17 -29.44 29.00
C ALA A 106 -24.65 -29.77 28.73
N ALA A 107 -25.04 -29.96 27.47
CA ALA A 107 -26.39 -30.38 27.07
C ALA A 107 -26.60 -31.90 27.07
N GLU A 108 -25.62 -32.69 27.51
CA GLU A 108 -25.73 -34.15 27.56
C GLU A 108 -25.76 -34.67 29.01
N PRO A 109 -26.96 -34.92 29.58
CA PRO A 109 -27.10 -35.92 30.62
C PRO A 109 -27.18 -37.29 29.95
N ALA A 110 -26.28 -38.18 30.34
CA ALA A 110 -26.34 -39.63 30.07
C ALA A 110 -27.53 -40.30 30.79
N PRO A 111 -27.78 -41.60 30.64
CA PRO A 111 -27.75 -42.51 29.47
C PRO A 111 -29.12 -43.21 29.28
N ASP A 112 -29.36 -43.88 28.14
CA ASP A 112 -30.14 -45.14 28.13
C ASP A 112 -30.05 -45.87 26.77
N THR A 113 -29.25 -46.94 26.78
CA THR A 113 -29.48 -48.28 26.24
C THR A 113 -30.30 -48.51 24.94
N VAL A 114 -29.57 -48.89 23.88
CA VAL A 114 -29.79 -50.04 22.96
C VAL A 114 -31.17 -50.23 22.30
N THR A 115 -31.22 -50.21 20.96
CA THR A 115 -31.80 -51.31 20.14
C THR A 115 -31.20 -51.30 18.73
N ALA A 116 -30.84 -52.50 18.28
CA ALA A 116 -30.17 -52.84 17.03
C ALA A 116 -31.08 -52.76 15.80
N ALA A 117 -30.52 -52.42 14.63
CA ALA A 117 -30.45 -53.31 13.45
C ALA A 117 -29.90 -52.57 12.20
N PRO A 118 -29.16 -53.25 11.30
CA PRO A 118 -28.46 -52.70 10.13
C PRO A 118 -29.22 -52.97 8.81
N VAL A 119 -29.22 -52.02 7.86
CA VAL A 119 -29.71 -52.21 6.46
C VAL A 119 -28.98 -51.18 5.58
N THR A 120 -27.82 -51.55 5.02
CA THR A 120 -27.50 -51.80 3.58
C THR A 120 -27.43 -50.58 2.66
N ASP A 121 -26.32 -50.54 1.92
CA ASP A 121 -26.12 -49.89 0.63
C ASP A 121 -27.38 -49.90 -0.24
N ASP A 122 -27.66 -48.79 -0.91
CA ASP A 122 -28.09 -48.81 -2.32
C ASP A 122 -27.92 -47.42 -2.98
N ASP A 123 -27.18 -47.46 -4.09
CA ASP A 123 -27.40 -46.73 -5.34
C ASP A 123 -27.12 -45.22 -5.45
N ILE A 124 -25.89 -44.97 -5.94
CA ILE A 124 -25.58 -43.93 -6.92
C ILE A 124 -26.37 -44.24 -8.22
N VAL A 125 -27.33 -43.39 -8.59
CA VAL A 125 -27.84 -43.33 -9.96
C VAL A 125 -27.77 -41.90 -10.51
N VAL A 126 -26.99 -41.80 -11.57
CA VAL A 126 -26.82 -40.69 -12.49
C VAL A 126 -28.10 -40.47 -13.31
N ALA A 127 -28.58 -39.24 -13.39
CA ALA A 127 -29.41 -38.72 -14.48
C ALA A 127 -29.12 -37.21 -14.58
N ALA A 128 -28.30 -36.71 -15.51
CA ALA A 128 -28.53 -36.58 -16.95
C ALA A 128 -29.67 -35.60 -17.31
N GLU A 129 -29.23 -34.50 -17.94
CA GLU A 129 -29.85 -33.70 -19.00
C GLU A 129 -31.01 -32.72 -18.73
N VAL A 130 -30.71 -31.43 -18.94
CA VAL A 130 -31.10 -30.56 -20.08
C VAL A 130 -32.58 -30.14 -20.08
N LYS A 131 -32.77 -28.86 -19.73
CA LYS A 131 -33.57 -27.94 -20.53
C LYS A 131 -33.08 -26.51 -20.34
#